data_AF-A0A072VGV4-F1
#
_entry.id   AF-A0A072VGV4-F1
#
_cell.length_a   1.000
_cell.length_b   1.000
_cell.length_c   1.000
_cell.angle_alpha   90.00
_cell.angle_beta   90.00
_cell.angle_gamma   90.00
#
_symmetry.space_group_name_H-M   'P 1'
#
loop_
_entity.id
_entity.type
_entity.pdbx_description
1 polymer ?
#
loop_
_entity_poly.entity_id
_entity_poly.type
_entity_poly.pdbx_seq_one_letter_code
_entity_poly.pdbx_strand_id
1 'polypeptide(L)'
;MDKFIEEFEEVSTDAARVQRVTLKRILEDNALAEYLQNLGLNGRTDPESFKFGTSINRIIDGDASSFLTTKPVTAMSLREFPMMKNGKALHFIYGSKQFKTRGGLVATTITGELPLVTSIYGASEGFIAANVNPKLPPEFATYAVFPQNGYFEFIPLTQLNNDGTFLCADPQPMGLTEVKVGKEYEIVVTNSAGLYRYRLGDVVKVMGFHNSTPKLKFIRRSSILRSINIDKNTEKDLQLAVEASSKLLAEEKLEVVEFTSHVDLSKEPGHYVIFWEINGEASEQSFIDAGYTSSRKFNTIGALELRVVRKGTFQKILDHYLGLGTSVSQYNTPRCVGSAHNIVLQLLNENVVKNHLSTAFS
;
A
#
# COMPACT_ATOMS: atom_id res chain seq x y z
N MET A 1 17.28 26.14 -7.33
CA MET A 1 17.10 24.78 -7.87
C MET A 1 18.47 24.12 -7.98
N ASP A 2 19.45 24.82 -8.57
CA ASP A 2 20.83 24.35 -8.75
C ASP A 2 21.51 23.87 -7.47
N LYS A 3 21.39 24.62 -6.35
CA LYS A 3 21.95 24.20 -5.05
C LYS A 3 21.43 22.84 -4.55
N PHE A 4 20.16 22.53 -4.76
CA PHE A 4 19.59 21.24 -4.34
C PHE A 4 20.07 20.09 -5.23
N ILE A 5 20.28 20.38 -6.52
CA ILE A 5 20.83 19.40 -7.47
C ILE A 5 22.29 19.14 -7.12
N GLU A 6 23.09 20.19 -6.91
CA GLU A 6 24.49 20.08 -6.48
C GLU A 6 24.63 19.29 -5.18
N GLU A 7 23.81 19.60 -4.17
CA GLU A 7 23.79 18.85 -2.92
C GLU A 7 23.42 17.38 -3.14
N PHE A 8 22.44 17.09 -4.01
CA PHE A 8 22.07 15.71 -4.34
C PHE A 8 23.20 14.97 -5.10
N GLU A 9 23.87 15.61 -6.04
CA GLU A 9 25.02 15.04 -6.74
C GLU A 9 26.18 14.74 -5.77
N GLU A 10 26.46 15.65 -4.83
CA GLU A 10 27.49 15.46 -3.82
C GLU A 10 27.18 14.24 -2.92
N VAL A 11 25.98 14.19 -2.33
CA VAL A 11 25.61 13.11 -1.42
C VAL A 11 25.42 11.76 -2.11
N SER A 12 25.09 11.75 -3.39
CA SER A 12 24.94 10.51 -4.17
C SER A 12 26.28 9.94 -4.67
N THR A 13 27.36 10.72 -4.68
CA THR A 13 28.70 10.27 -5.10
C THR A 13 29.29 9.22 -4.15
N ASP A 14 29.09 9.38 -2.84
CA ASP A 14 29.51 8.41 -1.81
C ASP A 14 28.36 8.16 -0.82
N ALA A 15 27.31 7.52 -1.33
CA ALA A 15 26.11 7.20 -0.58
C ALA A 15 26.40 6.30 0.63
N ALA A 16 27.41 5.42 0.55
CA ALA A 16 27.80 4.55 1.65
C ALA A 16 28.35 5.36 2.85
N ARG A 17 29.23 6.35 2.60
CA ARG A 17 29.70 7.26 3.65
C ARG A 17 28.57 8.11 4.20
N VAL A 18 27.71 8.66 3.34
CA VAL A 18 26.55 9.46 3.78
C VAL A 18 25.62 8.64 4.66
N GLN A 19 25.34 7.39 4.32
CA GLN A 19 24.53 6.48 5.16
C GLN A 19 25.13 6.26 6.55
N ARG A 20 26.46 6.01 6.64
CA ARG A 20 27.14 5.86 7.93
C ARG A 20 27.06 7.13 8.78
N VAL A 21 27.28 8.29 8.18
CA VAL A 21 27.19 9.59 8.88
C VAL A 21 25.76 9.88 9.33
N THR A 22 24.78 9.63 8.47
CA THR A 22 23.35 9.80 8.77
C THR A 22 22.92 8.92 9.93
N LEU A 23 23.27 7.63 9.92
CA LEU A 23 22.94 6.72 11.01
C LEU A 23 23.59 7.17 12.31
N LYS A 24 24.89 7.47 12.30
CA LYS A 24 25.60 7.98 13.46
C LYS A 24 24.89 9.19 14.08
N ARG A 25 24.54 10.19 13.25
CA ARG A 25 23.82 11.38 13.68
C ARG A 25 22.46 11.04 14.31
N ILE A 26 21.66 10.18 13.68
CA ILE A 26 20.34 9.76 14.20
C ILE A 26 20.49 9.15 15.60
N LEU A 27 21.50 8.30 15.78
CA LEU A 27 21.72 7.58 17.02
C LEU A 27 22.31 8.46 18.12
N GLU A 28 23.18 9.42 17.78
CA GLU A 28 23.68 10.42 18.71
C GLU A 28 22.55 11.36 19.16
N ASP A 29 21.74 11.86 18.23
CA ASP A 29 20.62 12.77 18.51
C ASP A 29 19.55 12.11 19.40
N ASN A 30 19.37 10.79 19.28
CA ASN A 30 18.37 10.03 20.02
C ASN A 30 18.96 9.14 21.13
N ALA A 31 20.25 9.28 21.47
CA ALA A 31 20.95 8.39 22.40
C ALA A 31 20.29 8.29 23.79
N LEU A 32 19.59 9.36 24.20
CA LEU A 32 18.87 9.44 25.48
C LEU A 32 17.43 8.94 25.40
N ALA A 33 16.96 8.48 24.23
CA ALA A 33 15.63 7.92 24.08
C ALA A 33 15.52 6.59 24.84
N GLU A 34 14.44 6.41 25.60
CA GLU A 34 14.20 5.22 26.43
C GLU A 34 14.31 3.93 25.60
N TYR A 35 13.77 3.93 24.38
CA TYR A 35 13.84 2.80 23.46
C TYR A 35 15.29 2.40 23.13
N LEU A 36 16.17 3.36 22.84
CA LEU A 36 17.58 3.08 22.54
C LEU A 36 18.37 2.68 23.78
N GLN A 37 18.03 3.25 24.94
CA GLN A 37 18.64 2.85 26.22
C GLN A 37 18.28 1.42 26.61
N ASN A 38 17.02 1.02 26.43
CA ASN A 38 16.53 -0.34 26.70
C ASN A 38 17.15 -1.40 25.78
N LEU A 39 17.63 -1.02 24.60
CA LEU A 39 18.40 -1.91 23.72
C LEU A 39 19.85 -2.13 24.20
N GLY A 40 20.30 -1.41 25.23
CA GLY A 40 21.62 -1.60 25.84
C GLY A 40 22.77 -1.17 24.92
N LEU A 41 22.53 -0.21 24.04
CA LEU A 41 23.51 0.19 23.02
C LEU A 41 24.79 0.80 23.60
N ASN A 42 24.78 1.33 24.83
CA ASN A 42 25.97 1.89 25.50
C ASN A 42 26.79 2.87 24.63
N GLY A 43 26.12 3.66 23.78
CA GLY A 43 26.77 4.59 22.84
C GLY A 43 27.25 3.98 21.51
N ARG A 44 26.95 2.70 21.25
CA ARG A 44 27.20 2.06 19.94
C ARG A 44 26.34 2.67 18.84
N THR A 45 26.94 2.83 17.67
CA THR A 45 26.29 3.42 16.49
C THR A 45 26.32 2.51 15.25
N ASP A 46 26.72 1.25 15.42
CA ASP A 46 26.84 0.27 14.33
C ASP A 46 25.50 -0.42 13.98
N PRO A 47 25.17 -0.59 12.68
CA PRO A 47 23.91 -1.18 12.23
C PRO A 47 23.58 -2.57 12.81
N GLU A 48 24.60 -3.37 13.12
CA GLU A 48 24.45 -4.75 13.60
C GLU A 48 23.86 -4.83 15.02
N SER A 49 24.02 -3.77 15.83
CA SER A 49 23.55 -3.72 17.21
C SER A 49 22.03 -3.46 17.35
N PHE A 50 21.28 -3.22 16.26
CA PHE A 50 19.86 -2.81 16.29
C PHE A 50 18.88 -3.95 15.95
N LYS A 51 17.79 -4.10 16.72
CA LYS A 51 16.70 -5.07 16.45
C LYS A 51 15.44 -4.38 15.90
N PHE A 52 14.62 -5.14 15.18
CA PHE A 52 13.36 -4.66 14.59
C PHE A 52 12.29 -4.34 15.64
N GLY A 53 11.60 -3.21 15.49
CA GLY A 53 10.29 -2.95 16.11
C GLY A 53 10.20 -1.60 16.84
N THR A 54 9.06 -0.92 16.77
CA THR A 54 8.79 0.31 17.52
C THR A 54 7.39 0.24 18.12
N SER A 55 7.23 0.50 19.42
CA SER A 55 5.92 0.52 20.08
C SER A 55 5.39 1.95 20.19
N ILE A 56 4.54 2.38 19.25
CA ILE A 56 4.07 3.78 19.18
C ILE A 56 2.88 4.08 20.11
N ASN A 57 2.26 3.05 20.70
CA ASN A 57 1.03 3.16 21.48
C ASN A 57 1.17 4.10 22.68
N ARG A 58 2.32 4.08 23.38
CA ARG A 58 2.57 4.98 24.52
C ARG A 58 2.45 6.46 24.14
N ILE A 59 3.00 6.85 22.98
CA ILE A 59 2.94 8.24 22.51
C ILE A 59 1.52 8.61 22.10
N ILE A 60 0.76 7.66 21.50
CA ILE A 60 -0.66 7.85 21.17
C ILE A 60 -1.48 8.07 22.45
N ASP A 61 -1.17 7.36 23.53
CA ASP A 61 -1.85 7.46 24.83
C ASP A 61 -1.44 8.73 25.64
N GLY A 62 -0.63 9.61 25.06
CA GLY A 62 -0.28 10.91 25.63
C GLY A 62 1.00 10.92 26.46
N ASP A 63 1.82 9.87 26.40
CA ASP A 63 3.13 9.84 27.04
C ASP A 63 4.07 10.85 26.37
N ALA A 64 4.43 11.91 27.11
CA ALA A 64 5.33 12.97 26.67
C ALA A 64 6.81 12.66 26.96
N SER A 65 7.14 11.46 27.47
CA SER A 65 8.51 11.03 27.69
C SER A 65 9.29 10.91 26.37
N SER A 66 10.61 11.03 26.46
CA SER A 66 11.55 10.79 25.35
C SER A 66 11.64 9.30 25.00
N PHE A 67 10.51 8.68 24.64
CA PHE A 67 10.45 7.24 24.43
C PHE A 67 11.15 6.80 23.13
N LEU A 68 10.77 7.35 21.97
CA LEU A 68 11.35 7.00 20.66
C LEU A 68 12.46 7.97 20.19
N THR A 69 12.40 9.21 20.64
CA THR A 69 13.35 10.28 20.28
C THR A 69 13.56 11.20 21.48
N THR A 70 14.73 11.83 21.56
CA THR A 70 15.03 12.82 22.59
C THR A 70 14.26 14.14 22.36
N LYS A 71 13.85 14.42 21.13
CA LYS A 71 13.02 15.60 20.82
C LYS A 71 11.54 15.28 21.06
N PRO A 72 10.74 16.20 21.62
CA PRO A 72 9.32 15.96 21.81
C PRO A 72 8.61 15.75 20.48
N VAL A 73 7.75 14.74 20.41
CA VAL A 73 6.89 14.49 19.25
C VAL A 73 5.76 15.53 19.25
N THR A 74 5.86 16.52 18.37
CA THR A 74 4.90 17.64 18.30
C THR A 74 3.73 17.39 17.35
N ALA A 75 3.87 16.44 16.44
CA ALA A 75 2.87 16.08 15.45
C ALA A 75 3.09 14.65 14.96
N MET A 76 2.00 13.97 14.61
CA MET A 76 2.05 12.68 13.91
C MET A 76 1.57 12.88 12.48
N SER A 77 2.37 12.42 11.51
CA SER A 77 1.91 12.31 10.13
C SER A 77 1.14 11.01 10.00
N LEU A 78 -0.16 11.10 9.77
CA LEU A 78 -1.00 9.94 9.57
C LEU A 78 -0.74 9.35 8.18
N ARG A 79 -0.70 8.03 8.11
CA ARG A 79 -0.59 7.28 6.84
C ARG A 79 -1.87 7.39 6.01
N GLU A 80 -2.96 7.79 6.64
CA GLU A 80 -4.25 8.13 6.04
C GLU A 80 -4.60 9.58 6.38
N PHE A 81 -5.36 10.24 5.51
CA PHE A 81 -5.90 11.57 5.77
C PHE A 81 -7.33 11.44 6.33
N PRO A 82 -7.54 11.37 7.66
CA PRO A 82 -8.86 11.67 8.21
C PRO A 82 -9.02 13.19 8.23
N MET A 83 -9.58 13.75 7.16
CA MET A 83 -9.89 15.18 7.14
C MET A 83 -11.06 15.48 8.07
N MET A 84 -10.80 16.26 9.12
CA MET A 84 -11.84 16.83 9.97
C MET A 84 -12.76 17.77 9.17
N LYS A 85 -14.01 17.95 9.62
CA LYS A 85 -14.92 18.99 9.09
C LYS A 85 -14.17 20.33 9.07
N ASN A 86 -14.00 20.89 7.86
CA ASN A 86 -13.32 22.16 7.52
C ASN A 86 -11.79 22.13 7.35
N GLY A 87 -11.14 20.96 7.24
CA GLY A 87 -9.75 20.91 6.77
C GLY A 87 -9.61 21.35 5.30
N LYS A 88 -8.57 22.10 4.95
CA LYS A 88 -8.20 22.38 3.55
C LYS A 88 -7.24 21.30 3.05
N ALA A 89 -7.55 20.70 1.89
CA ALA A 89 -6.72 19.69 1.22
C ALA A 89 -5.93 20.30 0.07
N LEU A 90 -4.76 19.73 -0.21
CA LEU A 90 -3.94 20.04 -1.38
C LEU A 90 -4.56 19.40 -2.64
N HIS A 91 -4.63 20.17 -3.71
CA HIS A 91 -5.37 19.87 -4.94
C HIS A 91 -4.49 19.12 -5.95
N PHE A 92 -4.92 17.94 -6.40
CA PHE A 92 -4.39 17.34 -7.62
C PHE A 92 -5.32 17.68 -8.79
N ILE A 93 -4.80 18.38 -9.80
CA ILE A 93 -5.53 18.64 -11.04
C ILE A 93 -5.25 17.47 -11.99
N TYR A 94 -6.25 16.64 -12.23
CA TYR A 94 -6.25 15.66 -13.33
C TYR A 94 -7.37 16.04 -14.31
N GLY A 95 -7.03 16.19 -15.60
CA GLY A 95 -8.02 16.30 -16.67
C GLY A 95 -8.29 14.91 -17.24
N SER A 96 -9.56 14.50 -17.25
CA SER A 96 -10.02 13.23 -17.83
C SER A 96 -10.71 13.42 -19.20
N LYS A 97 -10.66 12.32 -19.96
CA LYS A 97 -11.40 11.94 -21.18
C LYS A 97 -11.39 12.86 -22.42
N GLN A 98 -10.86 12.28 -23.50
CA GLN A 98 -11.17 12.68 -24.87
C GLN A 98 -12.61 12.26 -25.21
N PHE A 99 -13.39 13.15 -25.84
CA PHE A 99 -14.68 12.78 -26.43
C PHE A 99 -14.78 13.28 -27.87
N LYS A 100 -15.45 12.52 -28.73
CA LYS A 100 -15.73 12.94 -30.10
C LYS A 100 -17.04 13.71 -30.15
N THR A 101 -17.00 14.90 -30.72
CA THR A 101 -18.19 15.69 -31.07
C THR A 101 -18.98 14.97 -32.18
N ARG A 102 -20.27 15.33 -32.35
CA ARG A 102 -21.13 14.75 -33.40
C ARG A 102 -20.60 14.96 -34.83
N GLY A 103 -19.70 15.93 -35.04
CA GLY A 103 -19.01 16.18 -36.32
C GLY A 103 -17.67 15.46 -36.48
N GLY A 104 -17.29 14.58 -35.54
CA GLY A 104 -16.07 13.77 -35.61
C GLY A 104 -14.81 14.41 -35.00
N LEU A 105 -14.86 15.67 -34.56
CA LEU A 105 -13.73 16.34 -33.89
C LEU A 105 -13.55 15.80 -32.47
N VAL A 106 -12.32 15.48 -32.10
CA VAL A 106 -11.94 15.10 -30.72
C VAL A 106 -11.77 16.37 -29.89
N ALA A 107 -12.55 16.49 -28.81
CA ALA A 107 -12.41 17.54 -27.80
C ALA A 107 -11.79 16.96 -26.53
N THR A 108 -10.84 17.69 -25.95
CA THR A 108 -10.15 17.38 -24.69
C THR A 108 -10.07 18.65 -23.84
N THR A 109 -9.94 18.52 -22.53
CA THR A 109 -9.48 19.61 -21.67
C THR A 109 -8.04 20.01 -22.08
N ILE A 110 -7.65 21.27 -21.81
CA ILE A 110 -6.45 21.99 -22.31
C ILE A 110 -5.10 21.23 -22.15
N THR A 111 -5.08 20.10 -21.45
CA THR A 111 -3.89 19.31 -21.12
C THR A 111 -3.73 18.01 -21.93
N GLY A 112 -4.42 17.86 -23.07
CA GLY A 112 -4.49 16.61 -23.84
C GLY A 112 -3.16 15.97 -24.31
N GLU A 113 -2.04 16.70 -24.22
CA GLU A 113 -0.70 16.23 -24.61
C GLU A 113 0.38 16.52 -23.56
N LEU A 114 0.02 16.84 -22.31
CA LEU A 114 1.03 17.08 -21.29
C LEU A 114 1.60 15.75 -20.75
N PRO A 115 2.93 15.57 -20.75
CA PRO A 115 3.54 14.37 -20.21
C PRO A 115 3.18 14.22 -18.73
N LEU A 116 2.74 13.03 -18.35
CA LEU A 116 2.56 12.68 -16.94
C LEU A 116 3.94 12.57 -16.29
N VAL A 117 4.27 13.54 -15.45
CA VAL A 117 5.55 13.60 -14.74
C VAL A 117 5.36 13.13 -13.30
N THR A 118 6.16 12.16 -12.88
CA THR A 118 6.31 11.80 -11.47
C THR A 118 7.56 12.44 -10.91
N SER A 119 7.49 13.02 -9.70
CA SER A 119 8.59 13.86 -9.19
C SER A 119 9.29 13.26 -7.97
N ILE A 120 8.55 12.79 -6.97
CA ILE A 120 9.09 12.39 -5.67
C ILE A 120 8.46 11.05 -5.25
N TYR A 121 9.26 10.21 -4.63
CA TYR A 121 8.82 9.02 -3.91
C TYR A 121 9.06 9.23 -2.41
N GLY A 122 7.99 9.16 -1.61
CA GLY A 122 8.01 9.33 -0.17
C GLY A 122 6.80 8.70 0.50
N ALA A 123 6.84 8.65 1.82
CA ALA A 123 5.77 8.15 2.66
C ALA A 123 5.59 9.05 3.89
N SER A 124 4.60 8.78 4.74
CA SER A 124 4.41 9.53 6.00
C SER A 124 5.62 9.41 6.94
N GLU A 125 6.42 8.36 6.76
CA GLU A 125 7.68 8.10 7.45
C GLU A 125 8.87 8.95 6.95
N GLY A 126 8.73 9.62 5.78
CA GLY A 126 9.74 10.51 5.21
C GLY A 126 9.84 10.47 3.68
N PHE A 127 10.56 11.44 3.11
CA PHE A 127 10.90 11.45 1.68
C PHE A 127 12.04 10.47 1.39
N ILE A 128 11.86 9.60 0.40
CA ILE A 128 12.77 8.48 0.13
C ILE A 128 13.66 8.77 -1.08
N ALA A 129 13.06 9.21 -2.20
CA ALA A 129 13.77 9.31 -3.47
C ALA A 129 13.15 10.37 -4.40
N ALA A 130 13.89 10.82 -5.40
CA ALA A 130 13.40 11.72 -6.45
C ALA A 130 13.54 11.10 -7.84
N ASN A 131 12.60 11.44 -8.72
CA ASN A 131 12.70 11.04 -10.13
C ASN A 131 13.73 11.93 -10.84
N VAL A 132 14.88 11.35 -11.14
CA VAL A 132 15.97 12.02 -11.88
C VAL A 132 15.72 12.05 -13.40
N ASN A 133 14.70 11.34 -13.88
CA ASN A 133 14.31 11.27 -15.29
C ASN A 133 12.82 11.61 -15.49
N PRO A 134 12.37 12.84 -15.20
CA PRO A 134 10.96 13.24 -15.24
C PRO A 134 10.33 13.21 -16.65
N LYS A 135 11.17 13.12 -17.70
CA LYS A 135 10.72 13.04 -19.09
C LYS A 135 10.26 11.63 -19.50
N LEU A 136 10.58 10.61 -18.71
CA LEU A 136 10.15 9.24 -19.00
C LEU A 136 8.67 9.06 -18.67
N PRO A 137 7.94 8.24 -19.44
CA PRO A 137 6.58 7.85 -19.09
C PRO A 137 6.51 7.25 -17.68
N PRO A 138 5.40 7.42 -16.93
CA PRO A 138 5.26 6.94 -15.55
C PRO A 138 5.57 5.45 -15.36
N GLU A 139 5.29 4.60 -16.36
CA GLU A 139 5.58 3.17 -16.36
C GLU A 139 7.09 2.83 -16.31
N PHE A 140 7.93 3.77 -16.74
CA PHE A 140 9.39 3.68 -16.71
C PHE A 140 10.03 4.58 -15.66
N ALA A 141 9.23 5.23 -14.81
CA ALA A 141 9.74 6.11 -13.77
C ALA A 141 10.62 5.34 -12.77
N THR A 142 11.77 5.94 -12.47
CA THR A 142 12.71 5.42 -11.47
C THR A 142 13.13 6.55 -10.54
N TYR A 143 13.29 6.25 -9.26
CA TYR A 143 13.54 7.24 -8.23
C TYR A 143 14.91 6.98 -7.58
N ALA A 144 15.81 7.96 -7.63
CA ALA A 144 17.11 7.87 -6.99
C ALA A 144 16.99 8.24 -5.50
N VAL A 145 17.47 7.36 -4.60
CA VAL A 145 17.30 7.50 -3.15
C VAL A 145 18.12 8.68 -2.63
N PHE A 146 17.56 9.42 -1.67
CA PHE A 146 18.24 10.48 -0.91
C PHE A 146 18.99 9.88 0.29
N PRO A 147 20.30 9.61 0.20
CA PRO A 147 21.04 8.92 1.27
C PRO A 147 21.13 9.71 2.59
N GLN A 148 20.81 11.00 2.59
CA GLN A 148 20.84 11.88 3.76
C GLN A 148 19.51 11.95 4.54
N ASN A 149 18.40 11.48 3.94
CA ASN A 149 17.05 11.63 4.51
C ASN A 149 16.70 10.55 5.55
N GLY A 150 17.49 9.49 5.61
CA GLY A 150 17.33 8.39 6.55
C GLY A 150 18.41 7.34 6.32
N TYR A 151 18.56 6.41 7.25
CA TYR A 151 19.34 5.22 7.04
C TYR A 151 18.44 4.13 6.44
N PHE A 152 18.82 3.60 5.28
CA PHE A 152 18.01 2.70 4.47
C PHE A 152 18.69 1.34 4.38
N GLU A 153 17.90 0.32 4.69
CA GLU A 153 18.26 -1.08 4.52
C GLU A 153 17.23 -1.78 3.62
N PHE A 154 17.62 -2.90 3.03
CA PHE A 154 16.85 -3.59 2.00
C PHE A 154 16.80 -5.09 2.28
N ILE A 155 15.61 -5.61 2.58
CA ILE A 155 15.42 -7.04 2.79
C ILE A 155 15.19 -7.70 1.42
N PRO A 156 16.05 -8.62 0.98
CA PRO A 156 15.87 -9.30 -0.31
C PRO A 156 14.59 -10.14 -0.31
N LEU A 157 13.85 -10.08 -1.41
CA LEU A 157 12.69 -10.95 -1.63
C LEU A 157 13.09 -12.12 -2.51
N THR A 158 12.73 -13.33 -2.07
CA THR A 158 12.87 -14.54 -2.90
C THR A 158 11.48 -15.02 -3.28
N GLN A 159 11.32 -15.25 -4.58
CA GLN A 159 10.09 -15.82 -5.15
C GLN A 159 10.10 -17.32 -4.82
N LEU A 160 9.16 -17.79 -3.98
CA LEU A 160 9.13 -19.22 -3.63
C LEU A 160 8.43 -20.05 -4.72
N ASN A 161 7.37 -19.51 -5.34
CA ASN A 161 6.56 -20.22 -6.33
C ASN A 161 6.26 -19.35 -7.57
N ASN A 162 5.85 -19.99 -8.67
CA ASN A 162 5.37 -19.35 -9.89
C ASN A 162 4.06 -18.54 -9.71
N ASP A 163 3.46 -18.60 -8.52
CA ASP A 163 2.15 -17.99 -8.22
C ASP A 163 2.26 -16.55 -7.70
N GLY A 164 3.47 -15.97 -7.72
CA GLY A 164 3.70 -14.59 -7.25
C GLY A 164 3.77 -14.44 -5.73
N THR A 165 3.92 -15.54 -4.98
CA THR A 165 4.15 -15.51 -3.53
C THR A 165 5.64 -15.28 -3.23
N PHE A 166 5.94 -14.12 -2.66
CA PHE A 166 7.27 -13.75 -2.18
C PHE A 166 7.28 -13.83 -0.66
N LEU A 167 8.12 -14.68 -0.08
CA LEU A 167 8.42 -14.63 1.36
C LEU A 167 9.80 -13.98 1.55
N CYS A 168 9.97 -13.27 2.67
CA CYS A 168 11.28 -12.80 3.10
C CYS A 168 12.15 -14.03 3.39
N ALA A 169 13.04 -14.37 2.46
CA ALA A 169 14.02 -15.41 2.66
C ALA A 169 15.21 -14.80 3.41
N ASP A 170 15.37 -15.21 4.67
CA ASP A 170 16.44 -14.89 5.62
C ASP A 170 16.75 -13.40 5.90
N PRO A 171 16.81 -12.97 7.19
CA PRO A 171 16.46 -11.62 7.63
C PRO A 171 17.68 -10.69 7.75
N GLN A 172 18.68 -10.79 6.87
CA GLN A 172 19.82 -9.86 6.88
C GLN A 172 19.58 -8.75 5.86
N PRO A 173 19.22 -7.54 6.32
CA PRO A 173 19.00 -6.41 5.43
C PRO A 173 20.33 -5.97 4.83
N MET A 174 20.31 -5.66 3.55
CA MET A 174 21.46 -5.13 2.83
C MET A 174 21.48 -3.61 2.97
N GLY A 175 22.67 -3.01 3.05
CA GLY A 175 22.83 -1.57 3.03
C GLY A 175 22.42 -0.97 1.69
N LEU A 176 22.14 0.35 1.67
CA LEU A 176 21.71 1.09 0.49
C LEU A 176 22.54 0.84 -0.78
N THR A 177 23.86 0.69 -0.65
CA THR A 177 24.78 0.51 -1.78
C THR A 177 25.08 -0.95 -2.12
N GLU A 178 24.59 -1.90 -1.33
CA GLU A 178 24.88 -3.34 -1.49
C GLU A 178 23.80 -4.07 -2.32
N VAL A 179 22.71 -3.37 -2.63
CA VAL A 179 21.60 -3.90 -3.42
C VAL A 179 22.02 -4.23 -4.85
N LYS A 180 21.36 -5.22 -5.46
CA LYS A 180 21.71 -5.73 -6.80
C LYS A 180 20.69 -5.28 -7.83
N VAL A 181 21.16 -4.80 -8.97
CA VAL A 181 20.31 -4.43 -10.11
C VAL A 181 19.45 -5.61 -10.53
N GLY A 182 18.18 -5.35 -10.81
CA GLY A 182 17.18 -6.32 -11.23
C GLY A 182 16.56 -7.14 -10.09
N LYS A 183 17.04 -7.02 -8.85
CA LYS A 183 16.47 -7.69 -7.68
C LYS A 183 15.42 -6.84 -6.98
N GLU A 184 14.49 -7.51 -6.30
CA GLU A 184 13.40 -6.91 -5.54
C GLU A 184 13.68 -6.97 -4.04
N TYR A 185 13.33 -5.89 -3.35
CA TYR A 185 13.62 -5.70 -1.94
C TYR A 185 12.45 -5.03 -1.24
N GLU A 186 12.24 -5.35 0.04
CA GLU A 186 11.42 -4.54 0.93
C GLU A 186 12.28 -3.48 1.62
N ILE A 187 11.80 -2.23 1.64
CA ILE A 187 12.51 -1.11 2.26
C ILE A 187 12.35 -1.15 3.79
N VAL A 188 13.47 -0.97 4.47
CA VAL A 188 13.58 -0.75 5.90
C VAL A 188 14.20 0.63 6.14
N VAL A 189 13.61 1.42 7.02
CA VAL A 189 14.05 2.80 7.29
C VAL A 189 14.35 3.01 8.77
N THR A 190 15.45 3.70 9.04
CA THR A 190 15.75 4.33 10.32
C THR A 190 15.81 5.84 10.12
N ASN A 191 15.06 6.61 10.90
CA ASN A 191 14.98 8.06 10.76
C ASN A 191 15.15 8.81 12.10
N SER A 192 15.31 10.14 12.02
CA SER A 192 15.48 10.99 13.20
C SER A 192 14.24 11.08 14.08
N ALA A 193 13.06 10.71 13.57
CA ALA A 193 11.79 10.71 14.31
C ALA A 193 11.62 9.48 15.22
N GLY A 194 12.63 8.61 15.30
CA GLY A 194 12.62 7.45 16.20
C GLY A 194 11.98 6.20 15.58
N LEU A 195 11.86 6.14 14.25
CA LEU A 195 11.66 4.88 13.56
C LEU A 195 13.02 4.19 13.46
N TYR A 196 13.15 2.99 14.03
CA TYR A 196 14.39 2.20 14.00
C TYR A 196 14.13 0.86 13.31
N ARG A 197 14.87 0.60 12.24
CA ARG A 197 14.70 -0.54 11.33
C ARG A 197 13.22 -0.79 11.01
N TYR A 198 12.47 0.29 10.77
CA TYR A 198 11.04 0.20 10.51
C TYR A 198 10.83 -0.36 9.10
N ARG A 199 10.13 -1.49 9.01
CA ARG A 199 9.71 -2.05 7.72
C ARG A 199 8.65 -1.15 7.11
N LEU A 200 9.02 -0.42 6.06
CA LEU A 200 8.11 0.48 5.37
C LEU A 200 6.94 -0.30 4.74
N GLY A 201 7.23 -1.55 4.38
CA GLY A 201 6.33 -2.41 3.65
C GLY A 201 6.36 -2.17 2.15
N ASP A 202 7.11 -1.20 1.63
CA ASP A 202 7.18 -0.98 0.18
C ASP A 202 8.18 -1.95 -0.46
N VAL A 203 7.77 -2.57 -1.56
CA VAL A 203 8.58 -3.46 -2.39
C VAL A 203 9.04 -2.73 -3.63
N VAL A 204 10.36 -2.68 -3.81
CA VAL A 204 11.01 -1.95 -4.89
C VAL A 204 11.96 -2.85 -5.66
N LYS A 205 12.12 -2.56 -6.95
CA LYS A 205 13.12 -3.18 -7.81
C LYS A 205 14.24 -2.19 -8.08
N VAL A 206 15.49 -2.64 -7.95
CA VAL A 206 16.66 -1.82 -8.30
C VAL A 206 16.82 -1.80 -9.82
N MET A 207 16.68 -0.62 -10.42
CA MET A 207 16.78 -0.43 -11.87
C MET A 207 18.17 0.00 -12.33
N GLY A 208 19.05 0.35 -11.39
CA GLY A 208 20.40 0.83 -11.65
C GLY A 208 20.84 1.77 -10.53
N PHE A 209 21.84 2.61 -10.81
CA PHE A 209 22.35 3.59 -9.87
C PHE A 209 22.41 4.97 -10.51
N HIS A 210 22.30 6.00 -9.66
CA HIS A 210 22.69 7.37 -9.95
C HIS A 210 23.92 7.64 -9.09
N ASN A 211 25.08 7.81 -9.71
CA ASN A 211 26.36 7.73 -8.99
C ASN A 211 26.43 6.42 -8.17
N SER A 212 26.50 6.51 -6.84
CA SER A 212 26.51 5.35 -5.94
C SER A 212 25.16 5.06 -5.26
N THR A 213 24.14 5.91 -5.41
CA THR A 213 22.81 5.69 -4.81
C THR A 213 21.90 4.90 -5.76
N PRO A 214 21.11 3.92 -5.29
CA PRO A 214 20.27 3.11 -6.16
C PRO A 214 19.09 3.91 -6.73
N LYS A 215 18.72 3.58 -7.97
CA LYS A 215 17.47 3.98 -8.63
C LYS A 215 16.44 2.87 -8.43
N LEU A 216 15.34 3.22 -7.77
CA LEU A 216 14.27 2.30 -7.40
C LEU A 216 13.09 2.46 -8.35
N LYS A 217 12.50 1.34 -8.77
CA LYS A 217 11.15 1.30 -9.32
C LYS A 217 10.22 0.71 -8.28
N PHE A 218 9.16 1.45 -7.93
CA PHE A 218 8.12 0.93 -7.05
C PHE A 218 7.39 -0.21 -7.75
N ILE A 219 7.25 -1.35 -7.06
CA ILE A 219 6.55 -2.53 -7.59
C ILE A 219 5.18 -2.65 -6.92
N ARG A 220 5.20 -2.73 -5.58
CA ARG A 220 4.00 -2.92 -4.75
C ARG A 220 4.36 -2.60 -3.31
N ARG A 221 3.43 -2.87 -2.39
CA ARG A 221 3.72 -2.92 -0.97
C ARG A 221 3.47 -4.35 -0.47
N SER A 222 4.29 -4.86 0.42
CA SER A 222 4.26 -6.21 0.99
C SER A 222 2.93 -6.49 1.70
N SER A 223 2.34 -5.49 2.37
CA SER A 223 0.99 -5.59 2.94
C SER A 223 -0.14 -5.52 1.89
N ILE A 224 0.16 -5.16 0.65
CA ILE A 224 -0.80 -4.98 -0.47
C ILE A 224 -1.05 -6.28 -1.25
N LEU A 225 -0.48 -7.44 -0.87
CA LEU A 225 -1.03 -8.74 -1.33
C LEU A 225 -2.53 -8.91 -0.97
N ARG A 226 -3.07 -8.01 -0.15
CA ARG A 226 -4.43 -8.02 0.39
C ARG A 226 -5.14 -6.66 0.33
N SER A 227 -4.61 -5.65 -0.37
CA SER A 227 -5.26 -4.33 -0.47
C SER A 227 -5.68 -4.03 -1.91
N ILE A 228 -6.92 -3.59 -2.04
CA ILE A 228 -7.56 -3.24 -3.29
C ILE A 228 -7.33 -1.76 -3.56
N ASN A 229 -7.06 -1.42 -4.81
CA ASN A 229 -6.39 -0.18 -5.22
C ASN A 229 -7.27 1.09 -5.28
N ILE A 230 -8.31 1.23 -4.45
CA ILE A 230 -9.13 2.46 -4.41
C ILE A 230 -9.06 3.19 -3.06
N ASP A 231 -8.85 2.46 -1.96
CA ASP A 231 -8.44 2.95 -0.65
C ASP A 231 -7.54 1.91 0.02
N LYS A 232 -6.81 2.29 1.07
CA LYS A 232 -5.86 1.41 1.77
C LYS A 232 -6.56 0.29 2.57
N ASN A 233 -7.81 -0.06 2.25
CA ASN A 233 -8.54 -1.14 2.89
C ASN A 233 -7.82 -2.47 2.67
N THR A 234 -7.58 -3.15 3.77
CA THR A 234 -6.99 -4.47 3.82
C THR A 234 -8.08 -5.54 3.71
N GLU A 235 -7.70 -6.77 3.35
CA GLU A 235 -8.58 -7.94 3.45
C GLU A 235 -9.25 -8.07 4.83
N LYS A 236 -8.58 -7.58 5.89
CA LYS A 236 -9.14 -7.56 7.25
C LYS A 236 -10.32 -6.59 7.37
N ASP A 237 -10.26 -5.43 6.72
CA ASP A 237 -11.35 -4.45 6.73
C ASP A 237 -12.57 -4.99 5.98
N LEU A 238 -12.33 -5.68 4.85
CA LEU A 238 -13.35 -6.40 4.12
C LEU A 238 -13.96 -7.53 4.97
N GLN A 239 -13.13 -8.33 5.63
CA GLN A 239 -13.57 -9.39 6.53
C GLN A 239 -14.44 -8.84 7.66
N LEU A 240 -14.06 -7.71 8.27
CA LEU A 240 -14.85 -7.05 9.31
C LEU A 240 -16.20 -6.56 8.79
N ALA A 241 -16.25 -6.02 7.57
CA ALA A 241 -17.52 -5.62 6.94
C ALA A 241 -18.44 -6.82 6.70
N VAL A 242 -17.90 -7.94 6.23
CA VAL A 242 -18.65 -9.20 6.04
C VAL A 242 -19.09 -9.77 7.38
N GLU A 243 -18.25 -9.77 8.42
CA GLU A 243 -18.61 -10.25 9.75
C GLU A 243 -19.69 -9.40 10.41
N ALA A 244 -19.60 -8.07 10.32
CA ALA A 244 -20.62 -7.16 10.82
C ALA A 244 -21.96 -7.41 10.13
N SER A 245 -21.93 -7.60 8.82
CA SER A 245 -23.11 -7.90 8.02
C SER A 245 -23.67 -9.31 8.27
N SER A 246 -22.79 -10.28 8.52
CA SER A 246 -23.17 -11.67 8.84
C SER A 246 -23.94 -11.76 10.15
N LYS A 247 -23.69 -10.86 11.11
CA LYS A 247 -24.48 -10.78 12.35
C LYS A 247 -25.93 -10.42 12.09
N LEU A 248 -26.19 -9.52 11.14
CA LEU A 248 -27.55 -9.17 10.72
C LEU A 248 -28.23 -10.31 9.98
N LEU A 249 -27.48 -11.02 9.12
CA LEU A 249 -27.99 -12.21 8.43
C LEU A 249 -28.36 -13.34 9.41
N ALA A 250 -27.61 -13.50 10.50
CA ALA A 250 -27.90 -14.50 11.53
C ALA A 250 -29.27 -14.28 12.20
N GLU A 251 -29.73 -13.02 12.34
CA GLU A 251 -31.08 -12.69 12.84
C GLU A 251 -32.18 -13.21 11.89
N GLU A 252 -31.89 -13.26 10.59
CA GLU A 252 -32.75 -13.83 9.55
C GLU A 252 -32.53 -15.36 9.35
N LYS A 253 -31.69 -16.00 10.17
CA LYS A 253 -31.24 -17.40 10.04
C LYS A 253 -30.50 -17.69 8.73
N LEU A 254 -29.83 -16.68 8.18
CA LEU A 254 -29.00 -16.77 6.99
C LEU A 254 -27.52 -16.78 7.36
N GLU A 255 -26.71 -17.49 6.58
CA GLU A 255 -25.26 -17.56 6.75
C GLU A 255 -24.56 -17.31 5.41
N VAL A 256 -23.46 -16.55 5.48
CA VAL A 256 -22.52 -16.41 4.38
C VAL A 256 -21.69 -17.68 4.30
N VAL A 257 -21.90 -18.46 3.25
CA VAL A 257 -21.18 -19.71 2.98
C VAL A 257 -19.76 -19.40 2.54
N GLU A 258 -19.60 -18.46 1.61
CA GLU A 258 -18.30 -18.02 1.11
C GLU A 258 -18.41 -16.64 0.49
N PHE A 259 -17.29 -15.90 0.48
CA PHE A 259 -17.24 -14.59 -0.14
C PHE A 259 -15.89 -14.27 -0.80
N THR A 260 -15.96 -13.38 -1.79
CA THR A 260 -14.79 -12.73 -2.39
C THR A 260 -15.13 -11.29 -2.76
N SER A 261 -14.16 -10.52 -3.26
CA SER A 261 -14.33 -9.13 -3.66
C SER A 261 -13.63 -8.82 -4.97
N HIS A 262 -14.04 -7.74 -5.60
CA HIS A 262 -13.46 -7.22 -6.83
C HIS A 262 -13.48 -5.69 -6.83
N VAL A 263 -12.62 -5.13 -7.66
CA VAL A 263 -12.40 -3.70 -7.85
C VAL A 263 -13.02 -3.30 -9.18
N ASP A 264 -14.21 -2.72 -9.16
CA ASP A 264 -14.86 -2.29 -10.39
C ASP A 264 -14.43 -0.86 -10.73
N LEU A 265 -13.58 -0.76 -11.76
CA LEU A 265 -13.09 0.49 -12.32
C LEU A 265 -13.85 0.90 -13.60
N SER A 266 -14.96 0.22 -13.93
CA SER A 266 -15.78 0.57 -15.11
C SER A 266 -16.57 1.86 -14.92
N LYS A 267 -16.80 2.28 -13.68
CA LYS A 267 -17.48 3.51 -13.28
C LYS A 267 -16.49 4.49 -12.64
N GLU A 268 -16.79 5.78 -12.72
CA GLU A 268 -16.05 6.84 -12.02
C GLU A 268 -16.99 7.57 -11.04
N PRO A 269 -16.66 7.62 -9.74
CA PRO A 269 -15.54 6.94 -9.08
C PRO A 269 -15.70 5.41 -9.08
N GLY A 270 -14.58 4.68 -9.16
CA GLY A 270 -14.58 3.21 -9.06
C GLY A 270 -15.07 2.76 -7.70
N HIS A 271 -15.57 1.53 -7.60
CA HIS A 271 -16.18 1.01 -6.37
C HIS A 271 -15.82 -0.45 -6.13
N TYR A 272 -16.01 -0.88 -4.90
CA TYR A 272 -15.81 -2.27 -4.52
C TYR A 272 -17.07 -3.08 -4.77
N VAL A 273 -16.88 -4.30 -5.25
CA VAL A 273 -17.93 -5.30 -5.44
C VAL A 273 -17.61 -6.48 -4.54
N ILE A 274 -18.53 -6.85 -3.66
CA ILE A 274 -18.43 -8.03 -2.80
C ILE A 274 -19.37 -9.10 -3.34
N PHE A 275 -18.87 -10.32 -3.54
CA PHE A 275 -19.67 -11.46 -3.96
C PHE A 275 -19.96 -12.37 -2.78
N TRP A 276 -21.23 -12.66 -2.50
CA TRP A 276 -21.65 -13.56 -1.42
C TRP A 276 -22.40 -14.76 -1.94
N GLU A 277 -21.97 -15.94 -1.51
CA GLU A 277 -22.79 -17.15 -1.56
C GLU A 277 -23.44 -17.33 -0.18
N ILE A 278 -24.76 -17.32 -0.12
CA ILE A 278 -25.54 -17.43 1.11
C ILE A 278 -26.45 -18.66 1.06
N ASN A 279 -26.84 -19.17 2.22
CA ASN A 279 -27.71 -20.34 2.35
C ASN A 279 -29.22 -20.04 2.16
N GLY A 280 -29.61 -18.79 1.83
CA GLY A 280 -31.00 -18.38 1.56
C GLY A 280 -31.12 -17.07 0.79
N GLU A 281 -32.19 -16.29 0.96
CA GLU A 281 -32.37 -14.99 0.29
C GLU A 281 -32.11 -13.82 1.25
N ALA A 282 -31.04 -13.06 1.03
CA ALA A 282 -30.71 -11.89 1.86
C ALA A 282 -31.58 -10.67 1.52
N SER A 283 -31.88 -9.87 2.56
CA SER A 283 -32.48 -8.54 2.46
C SER A 283 -31.41 -7.45 2.28
N GLU A 284 -31.79 -6.28 1.72
CA GLU A 284 -30.85 -5.16 1.47
C GLU A 284 -30.28 -4.56 2.77
N GLN A 285 -30.97 -4.76 3.90
CA GLN A 285 -30.66 -4.13 5.19
C GLN A 285 -29.47 -4.79 5.91
N SER A 286 -29.05 -5.97 5.47
CA SER A 286 -28.01 -6.74 6.15
C SER A 286 -26.59 -6.26 5.82
N PHE A 287 -26.40 -5.28 4.92
CA PHE A 287 -25.09 -4.89 4.40
C PHE A 287 -24.54 -3.62 5.08
N ILE A 288 -23.52 -3.76 5.93
CA ILE A 288 -22.89 -2.64 6.66
C ILE A 288 -21.52 -2.28 6.06
N ASP A 289 -21.36 -0.99 5.79
CA ASP A 289 -20.18 -0.36 5.16
C ASP A 289 -19.07 0.00 6.19
N ALA A 290 -18.78 -0.92 7.11
CA ALA A 290 -17.83 -0.69 8.20
C ALA A 290 -16.39 -0.60 7.64
N GLY A 291 -15.69 0.51 7.91
CA GLY A 291 -14.33 0.76 7.39
C GLY A 291 -14.30 1.52 6.06
N TYR A 292 -15.22 1.25 5.14
CA TYR A 292 -15.34 1.91 3.84
C TYR A 292 -15.97 3.33 3.92
N THR A 293 -16.69 3.59 5.03
CA THR A 293 -17.37 4.87 5.33
C THR A 293 -16.43 6.08 5.32
N SER A 294 -15.16 5.95 5.73
CA SER A 294 -14.21 7.06 5.74
C SER A 294 -13.87 7.56 4.33
N SER A 295 -13.74 6.63 3.37
CA SER A 295 -13.41 6.92 1.96
C SER A 295 -14.61 7.45 1.17
N ARG A 296 -15.84 7.01 1.47
CA ARG A 296 -17.06 7.49 0.78
C ARG A 296 -17.43 8.94 1.08
N LYS A 297 -17.06 9.47 2.25
CA LYS A 297 -17.38 10.86 2.65
C LYS A 297 -16.90 11.93 1.68
N PHE A 298 -15.96 11.61 0.80
CA PHE A 298 -15.34 12.54 -0.14
C PHE A 298 -15.63 12.22 -1.62
N ASN A 299 -16.55 11.28 -1.92
CA ASN A 299 -16.89 10.85 -3.28
C ASN A 299 -15.69 10.40 -4.13
N THR A 300 -14.58 10.00 -3.50
CA THR A 300 -13.40 9.47 -4.19
C THR A 300 -13.59 8.00 -4.60
N ILE A 301 -14.58 7.33 -4.00
CA ILE A 301 -14.94 5.93 -4.24
C ILE A 301 -16.47 5.83 -4.34
N GLY A 302 -16.96 5.02 -5.28
CA GLY A 302 -18.39 4.77 -5.46
C GLY A 302 -18.99 3.89 -4.36
N ALA A 303 -20.32 3.78 -4.36
CA ALA A 303 -21.04 2.98 -3.37
C ALA A 303 -20.60 1.51 -3.40
N LEU A 304 -20.36 0.93 -2.22
CA LEU A 304 -20.04 -0.48 -2.09
C LEU A 304 -21.19 -1.31 -2.66
N GLU A 305 -20.88 -2.25 -3.55
CA GLU A 305 -21.85 -3.12 -4.23
C GLU A 305 -21.78 -4.53 -3.66
N LEU A 306 -22.92 -5.09 -3.27
CA LEU A 306 -23.07 -6.49 -2.90
C LEU A 306 -23.73 -7.23 -4.07
N ARG A 307 -23.11 -8.31 -4.54
CA ARG A 307 -23.66 -9.24 -5.53
C ARG A 307 -23.85 -10.60 -4.88
N VAL A 308 -25.09 -11.02 -4.71
CA VAL A 308 -25.41 -12.36 -4.22
C VAL A 308 -25.28 -13.33 -5.39
N VAL A 309 -24.54 -14.42 -5.22
CA VAL A 309 -24.35 -15.47 -6.23
C VAL A 309 -25.13 -16.73 -5.87
N ARG A 310 -25.42 -17.56 -6.87
CA ARG A 310 -26.10 -18.85 -6.70
C ARG A 310 -25.29 -19.79 -5.80
N LYS A 311 -26.00 -20.64 -5.06
CA LYS A 311 -25.38 -21.75 -4.34
C LYS A 311 -24.58 -22.66 -5.29
N GLY A 312 -23.37 -23.04 -4.88
CA GLY A 312 -22.42 -23.83 -5.66
C GLY A 312 -21.56 -22.99 -6.61
N THR A 313 -21.61 -21.65 -6.55
CA THR A 313 -20.74 -20.81 -7.40
C THR A 313 -19.29 -20.95 -6.99
N PHE A 314 -18.99 -20.90 -5.69
CA PHE A 314 -17.62 -21.10 -5.22
C PHE A 314 -17.11 -22.52 -5.42
N GLN A 315 -18.01 -23.52 -5.46
CA GLN A 315 -17.65 -24.88 -5.85
C GLN A 315 -17.17 -24.94 -7.31
N LYS A 316 -17.86 -24.26 -8.24
CA LYS A 316 -17.41 -24.16 -9.65
C LYS A 316 -16.06 -23.45 -9.77
N ILE A 317 -15.80 -22.45 -8.94
CA ILE A 317 -14.51 -21.75 -8.90
C ILE A 317 -13.42 -22.70 -8.39
N LEU A 318 -13.68 -23.46 -7.33
CA LEU A 318 -12.78 -24.51 -6.85
C LEU A 318 -12.48 -25.52 -7.97
N ASP A 319 -13.51 -26.05 -8.64
CA ASP A 319 -13.33 -27.02 -9.74
C ASP A 319 -12.47 -26.45 -10.89
N HIS A 320 -12.60 -25.15 -11.19
CA HIS A 320 -11.73 -24.47 -12.15
C HIS A 320 -10.26 -24.48 -11.73
N TYR A 321 -9.96 -24.19 -10.45
CA TYR A 321 -8.59 -24.23 -9.94
C TYR A 321 -8.02 -25.65 -9.86
N LEU A 322 -8.85 -26.65 -9.54
CA LEU A 322 -8.44 -28.06 -9.60
C LEU A 322 -8.09 -28.48 -11.03
N GLY A 323 -8.84 -27.98 -12.03
CA GLY A 323 -8.54 -28.19 -13.45
C GLY A 323 -7.22 -27.58 -13.92
N LEU A 324 -6.71 -26.57 -13.22
CA LEU A 324 -5.39 -25.95 -13.47
C LEU A 324 -4.24 -26.67 -12.75
N GLY A 325 -4.51 -27.75 -12.01
CA GLY A 325 -3.51 -28.57 -11.33
C GLY A 325 -3.29 -28.23 -9.85
N THR A 326 -4.12 -27.36 -9.26
CA THR A 326 -4.06 -27.05 -7.82
C THR A 326 -4.61 -28.23 -7.00
N SER A 327 -3.93 -28.61 -5.90
CA SER A 327 -4.45 -29.62 -4.97
C SER A 327 -5.60 -29.07 -4.13
N VAL A 328 -6.63 -29.89 -3.87
CA VAL A 328 -7.75 -29.57 -2.97
C VAL A 328 -7.26 -29.09 -1.60
N SER A 329 -6.18 -29.70 -1.08
CA SER A 329 -5.63 -29.37 0.24
C SER A 329 -4.88 -28.02 0.31
N GLN A 330 -4.59 -27.42 -0.85
CA GLN A 330 -3.84 -26.16 -0.96
C GLN A 330 -4.71 -25.00 -1.42
N TYR A 331 -5.95 -25.29 -1.82
CA TYR A 331 -6.87 -24.26 -2.29
C TYR A 331 -7.49 -23.49 -1.12
N ASN A 332 -7.39 -22.16 -1.21
CA ASN A 332 -8.19 -21.24 -0.43
C ASN A 332 -8.85 -20.26 -1.40
N THR A 333 -10.14 -19.97 -1.19
CA THR A 333 -10.85 -18.97 -1.98
C THR A 333 -10.13 -17.62 -1.86
N PRO A 334 -9.73 -16.99 -2.99
CA PRO A 334 -9.10 -15.68 -2.94
C PRO A 334 -10.12 -14.66 -2.41
N ARG A 335 -9.73 -13.86 -1.42
CA ARG A 335 -10.61 -12.83 -0.83
C ARG A 335 -10.80 -11.61 -1.73
N CYS A 336 -9.89 -11.42 -2.69
CA CYS A 336 -10.03 -10.46 -3.77
C CYS A 336 -9.60 -11.09 -5.10
N VAL A 337 -10.41 -10.90 -6.13
CA VAL A 337 -10.12 -11.29 -7.50
C VAL A 337 -9.63 -10.07 -8.28
N GLY A 338 -8.35 -10.08 -8.65
CA GLY A 338 -7.77 -9.03 -9.49
C GLY A 338 -8.31 -9.06 -10.93
N SER A 339 -8.20 -7.93 -11.63
CA SER A 339 -8.66 -7.77 -13.02
C SER A 339 -8.00 -8.70 -14.04
N ALA A 340 -6.88 -9.35 -13.69
CA ALA A 340 -6.21 -10.35 -14.54
C ALA A 340 -6.92 -11.73 -14.55
N HIS A 341 -7.79 -12.01 -13.58
CA HIS A 341 -8.47 -13.32 -13.45
C HIS A 341 -9.84 -13.30 -14.13
N ASN A 342 -9.83 -13.11 -15.45
CA ASN A 342 -11.04 -12.93 -16.25
C ASN A 342 -12.05 -14.09 -16.13
N ILE A 343 -11.57 -15.34 -16.01
CA ILE A 343 -12.44 -16.52 -15.93
C ILE A 343 -13.20 -16.57 -14.60
N VAL A 344 -12.53 -16.28 -13.49
CA VAL A 344 -13.16 -16.29 -12.15
C VAL A 344 -14.18 -15.16 -12.04
N LEU A 345 -13.85 -13.96 -12.52
CA LEU A 345 -14.79 -12.84 -12.56
C LEU A 345 -16.00 -13.13 -13.46
N GLN A 346 -15.77 -13.80 -14.60
CA GLN A 346 -16.85 -14.22 -15.48
C GLN A 346 -17.79 -15.21 -14.78
N LEU A 347 -17.25 -16.26 -14.14
CA LEU A 347 -18.03 -17.24 -13.38
C LEU A 347 -18.84 -16.57 -12.26
N LEU A 348 -18.24 -15.63 -11.52
CA LEU A 348 -18.94 -14.87 -10.47
C LEU A 348 -20.10 -14.08 -11.06
N ASN A 349 -19.86 -13.28 -12.10
CA ASN A 349 -20.85 -12.41 -12.73
C ASN A 349 -22.01 -13.19 -13.38
N GLU A 350 -21.73 -14.33 -14.01
CA GLU A 350 -22.76 -15.18 -14.63
C GLU A 350 -23.69 -15.84 -13.60
N ASN A 351 -23.23 -16.04 -12.38
CA ASN A 351 -24.01 -16.68 -11.30
C ASN A 351 -24.64 -15.68 -10.33
N VAL A 352 -24.62 -14.38 -10.64
CA VAL A 352 -25.29 -13.34 -9.83
C VAL A 352 -26.81 -13.53 -9.88
N VAL A 353 -27.45 -13.48 -8.70
CA VAL A 353 -28.92 -13.53 -8.55
C VAL A 353 -29.52 -12.20 -8.13
N LYS A 354 -28.83 -11.42 -7.30
CA LYS A 354 -29.27 -10.11 -6.81
C LYS A 354 -28.09 -9.17 -6.65
N ASN A 355 -28.32 -7.88 -6.91
CA ASN A 355 -27.35 -6.81 -6.72
C ASN A 355 -27.95 -5.75 -5.80
N HIS A 356 -27.17 -5.34 -4.80
CA HIS A 356 -27.51 -4.28 -3.87
C HIS A 356 -26.39 -3.25 -3.84
N LEU A 357 -26.75 -1.98 -3.82
CA LEU A 357 -25.80 -0.89 -3.61
C LEU A 357 -26.00 -0.32 -2.22
N SER A 358 -24.89 -0.04 -1.53
CA SER A 358 -24.96 0.54 -0.19
C SER A 358 -25.61 1.94 -0.23
N THR A 359 -26.75 2.07 0.44
CA THR A 359 -27.52 3.31 0.58
C THR A 359 -26.98 4.23 1.67
N ALA A 360 -25.96 3.82 2.43
CA ALA A 360 -25.29 4.69 3.37
C ALA A 360 -24.70 5.92 2.65
N PHE A 361 -24.98 7.13 3.13
CA PHE A 361 -24.53 8.41 2.54
C PHE A 361 -25.09 8.75 1.15
N SER A 362 -26.28 8.22 0.79
CA SER A 362 -27.05 8.63 -0.41
C SER A 362 -27.52 10.07 -0.37
#